data_AF-A0A560P9Q4-F1
#
_entry.id   AF-A0A560P9Q4-F1
#
_cell.length_a   1.000
_cell.length_b   1.000
_cell.length_c   1.000
_cell.angle_alpha   90.00
_cell.angle_beta   90.00
_cell.angle_gamma   90.00
#
_symmetry.space_group_name_H-M   'P 1'
#
loop_
_entity.id
_entity.type
_entity.pdbx_description
1 polymer ?
#
loop_
_entity_poly.entity_id
_entity_poly.type
_entity_poly.pdbx_seq_one_letter_code
_entity_poly.pdbx_strand_id
1 'polypeptide(L)'
;MKHGLLCLLLLLSPLSGAAEQKVYLMATVTLGGSNLANTIFLHEPDITDLESCTQAWIRGQRDDDWLKYHHILRTDKMQGFTARIAYRCVTSELGIDSWHDSMHYDFAYLISVEQPSSALQVHKAASLAACSAQLAGQPAVQGVSRHCAKSNQRIDI
;
A
#
# COMPACT_ATOMS: atom_id res chain seq x y z
N MET A 1 -1.76 -48.24 48.89
CA MET A 1 -1.73 -47.97 47.43
C MET A 1 -2.55 -46.72 47.16
N LYS A 2 -1.93 -45.62 46.72
CA LYS A 2 -2.64 -44.40 46.32
C LYS A 2 -1.86 -43.81 45.14
N HIS A 3 -2.33 -44.08 43.93
CA HIS A 3 -1.71 -43.58 42.70
C HIS A 3 -2.12 -42.12 42.51
N GLY A 4 -1.13 -41.22 42.57
CA GLY A 4 -1.29 -39.82 42.21
C GLY A 4 -1.36 -39.70 40.69
N LEU A 5 -2.45 -39.12 40.18
CA LEU A 5 -2.61 -38.78 38.78
C LEU A 5 -2.28 -37.28 38.62
N LEU A 6 -1.08 -36.96 38.14
CA LEU A 6 -0.74 -35.60 37.72
C LEU A 6 -1.32 -35.38 36.31
N CYS A 7 -2.37 -34.58 36.20
CA CYS A 7 -2.80 -33.99 34.93
C CYS A 7 -1.85 -32.86 34.54
N LEU A 8 -1.01 -33.10 33.53
CA LEU A 8 -0.22 -32.07 32.87
C LEU A 8 -1.13 -31.34 31.86
N LEU A 9 -1.73 -30.22 32.27
CA LEU A 9 -2.41 -29.31 31.33
C LEU A 9 -1.34 -28.54 30.53
N LEU A 10 -1.12 -28.97 29.29
CA LEU A 10 -0.38 -28.20 28.28
C LEU A 10 -1.21 -26.96 27.92
N LEU A 11 -0.74 -25.80 28.38
CA LEU A 11 -1.23 -24.50 27.96
C LEU A 11 -0.89 -24.29 26.48
N LEU A 12 -1.86 -24.55 25.59
CA LEU A 12 -1.81 -24.04 24.22
C LEU A 12 -2.08 -22.53 24.27
N SER A 13 -1.03 -21.74 24.40
CA SER A 13 -1.10 -20.30 24.13
C SER A 13 -1.34 -20.11 22.63
N PRO A 14 -2.38 -19.38 22.21
CA PRO A 14 -2.54 -19.04 20.80
C PRO A 14 -1.39 -18.12 20.39
N LEU A 15 -0.58 -18.56 19.43
CA LEU A 15 0.29 -17.69 18.66
C LEU A 15 -0.61 -16.78 17.81
N SER A 16 -1.14 -15.71 18.41
CA SER A 16 -1.62 -14.58 17.63
C SER A 16 -0.40 -14.00 16.92
N GLY A 17 -0.18 -14.43 15.68
CA GLY A 17 0.83 -13.82 14.81
C GLY A 17 0.49 -12.35 14.65
N ALA A 18 1.31 -11.48 15.25
CA ALA A 18 1.26 -10.06 14.93
C ALA A 18 1.50 -9.94 13.41
N ALA A 19 0.58 -9.27 12.71
CA ALA A 19 0.78 -8.98 11.30
C ALA A 19 2.09 -8.20 11.16
N GLU A 20 3.01 -8.73 10.35
CA GLU A 20 4.33 -8.13 10.19
C GLU A 20 4.18 -6.77 9.50
N GLN A 21 4.68 -5.72 10.15
CA GLN A 21 4.73 -4.39 9.54
C GLN A 21 5.75 -4.38 8.42
N LYS A 22 5.28 -4.14 7.19
CA LYS A 22 6.11 -4.10 5.97
C LYS A 22 6.25 -2.68 5.45
N VAL A 23 7.32 -2.44 4.71
CA VAL A 23 7.54 -1.20 3.96
C VAL A 23 7.15 -1.40 2.50
N TYR A 24 6.44 -0.42 1.96
CA TYR A 24 6.02 -0.37 0.57
C TYR A 24 6.44 0.95 -0.07
N LEU A 25 6.89 0.90 -1.32
CA LEU A 25 6.89 2.05 -2.22
C LEU A 25 5.50 2.15 -2.87
N MET A 26 4.71 3.11 -2.42
CA MET A 26 3.43 3.45 -3.03
C MET A 26 3.68 4.38 -4.23
N ALA A 27 3.21 3.99 -5.41
CA ALA A 27 3.26 4.82 -6.61
C ALA A 27 1.84 5.11 -7.08
N THR A 28 1.48 6.39 -7.16
CA THR A 28 0.16 6.84 -7.62
C THR A 28 0.31 7.68 -8.87
N VAL A 29 -0.37 7.28 -9.94
CA VAL A 29 -0.51 8.07 -11.16
C VAL A 29 -1.88 8.73 -11.20
N THR A 30 -1.90 10.04 -11.39
CA THR A 30 -3.12 10.82 -11.64
C THR A 30 -3.14 11.29 -13.08
N LEU A 31 -4.28 11.09 -13.75
CA LEU A 31 -4.52 11.63 -15.10
C LEU A 31 -5.00 13.08 -14.99
N GLY A 32 -4.19 14.00 -15.52
CA GLY A 32 -4.45 15.44 -15.51
C GLY A 32 -5.79 15.79 -16.15
N GLY A 33 -6.50 16.72 -15.51
CA GLY A 33 -7.85 17.12 -15.93
C GLY A 33 -8.95 16.15 -15.49
N SER A 34 -8.64 15.13 -14.68
CA SER A 34 -9.62 14.18 -14.14
C SER A 34 -9.34 13.84 -12.67
N ASN A 35 -10.30 13.17 -12.02
CA ASN A 35 -10.12 12.53 -10.72
C ASN A 35 -9.69 11.06 -10.84
N LEU A 36 -9.27 10.61 -12.04
CA LEU A 36 -8.79 9.26 -12.26
C LEU A 36 -7.37 9.14 -11.72
N ALA A 37 -7.21 8.28 -10.73
CA ALA A 37 -5.91 7.90 -10.19
C ALA A 37 -5.80 6.38 -10.10
N ASN A 38 -4.63 5.86 -10.43
CA ASN A 38 -4.24 4.47 -10.25
C ASN A 38 -3.08 4.41 -9.26
N THR A 39 -3.05 3.38 -8.43
CA THR A 39 -2.04 3.23 -7.39
C THR A 39 -1.56 1.79 -7.29
N ILE A 40 -0.29 1.63 -6.98
CA ILE A 40 0.37 0.34 -6.77
C ILE A 40 1.23 0.43 -5.51
N PHE A 41 1.47 -0.72 -4.89
CA PHE A 41 2.28 -0.89 -3.69
C PHE A 41 3.36 -1.92 -3.97
N LEU A 42 4.61 -1.48 -4.02
CA LEU A 42 5.74 -2.35 -4.30
C LEU A 42 6.44 -2.68 -2.99
N HIS A 43 6.65 -3.98 -2.72
CA HIS A 43 7.33 -4.46 -1.53
C HIS A 43 8.56 -5.27 -1.94
N GLU A 44 9.68 -4.98 -1.30
CA GLU A 44 10.92 -5.73 -1.45
C GLU A 44 11.36 -6.23 -0.07
N PRO A 45 11.60 -7.53 0.11
CA PRO A 45 11.96 -8.10 1.42
C PRO A 45 13.25 -7.52 2.02
N ASP A 46 14.14 -6.98 1.20
CA ASP A 46 15.42 -6.38 1.62
C ASP A 46 15.31 -4.88 1.95
N ILE A 47 14.12 -4.28 1.82
CA ILE A 47 13.81 -2.92 2.22
C ILE A 47 12.90 -2.98 3.46
N THR A 48 13.52 -2.96 4.63
CA THR A 48 12.83 -3.15 5.92
C THR A 48 12.45 -1.84 6.62
N ASP A 49 12.90 -0.69 6.12
CA ASP A 49 12.66 0.61 6.74
C ASP A 49 12.40 1.73 5.71
N LEU A 50 11.77 2.82 6.17
CA LEU A 50 11.37 3.96 5.34
C LEU A 50 12.56 4.72 4.75
N GLU A 51 13.70 4.76 5.45
CA GLU A 51 14.90 5.44 4.98
C GLU A 51 15.50 4.69 3.79
N SER A 52 15.69 3.38 3.93
CA SER A 52 16.13 2.47 2.88
C SER A 52 15.20 2.53 1.66
N CYS A 53 13.88 2.58 1.86
CA CYS A 53 12.91 2.77 0.78
C CYS A 53 13.12 4.11 0.06
N THR A 54 13.31 5.20 0.82
CA THR A 54 13.50 6.54 0.27
C THR A 54 14.79 6.61 -0.55
N GLN A 55 15.88 6.02 -0.05
CA GLN A 55 17.15 5.95 -0.76
C GLN A 55 17.06 5.08 -2.03
N ALA A 56 16.32 3.98 -1.99
CA ALA A 56 16.06 3.15 -3.17
C ALA A 56 15.27 3.92 -4.24
N TRP A 57 14.21 4.63 -3.83
CA TRP A 57 13.41 5.46 -4.73
C TRP A 57 14.21 6.61 -5.36
N ILE A 58 15.00 7.35 -4.56
CA ILE A 58 15.83 8.46 -5.06
C ILE A 58 16.83 7.95 -6.11
N ARG A 59 17.48 6.81 -5.85
CA ARG A 59 18.40 6.18 -6.83
C ARG A 59 17.68 5.76 -8.09
N GLY A 60 16.54 5.07 -7.99
CA GLY A 60 15.74 4.67 -9.14
C GLY A 60 15.32 5.86 -10.02
N GLN A 61 14.92 6.97 -9.41
CA GLN A 61 14.57 8.19 -10.15
C GLN A 61 15.77 8.88 -10.82
N ARG A 62 16.94 8.91 -10.17
CA ARG A 62 18.11 9.64 -10.67
C ARG A 62 18.86 8.87 -11.74
N ASP A 63 19.04 7.58 -11.51
CA ASP A 63 19.96 6.74 -12.28
C ASP A 63 19.20 5.85 -13.30
N ASP A 64 17.87 5.99 -13.38
CA ASP A 64 16.93 5.08 -14.07
C ASP A 64 17.12 3.61 -13.66
N ASP A 65 17.71 3.42 -12.47
CA ASP A 65 18.22 2.16 -11.99
C ASP A 65 17.37 1.66 -10.83
N TRP A 66 16.25 1.04 -11.21
CA TRP A 66 15.27 0.49 -10.28
C TRP A 66 15.66 -0.93 -9.83
N LEU A 67 16.94 -1.19 -9.55
CA LEU A 67 17.48 -2.53 -9.22
C LEU A 67 16.68 -3.29 -8.16
N LYS A 68 16.07 -2.56 -7.22
CA LYS A 68 15.22 -3.16 -6.20
C LYS A 68 13.75 -3.25 -6.61
N TYR A 69 13.25 -2.34 -7.44
CA TYR A 69 11.84 -2.30 -7.85
C TYR A 69 11.72 -2.52 -9.36
N HIS A 70 11.70 -3.78 -9.81
CA HIS A 70 11.65 -4.14 -11.24
C HIS A 70 10.33 -3.74 -11.97
N HIS A 71 9.42 -3.09 -11.27
CA HIS A 71 8.00 -3.04 -11.57
C HIS A 71 7.41 -1.65 -11.29
N ILE A 72 7.87 -0.64 -12.04
CA ILE A 72 7.37 0.73 -11.90
C ILE A 72 6.22 1.04 -12.86
N LEU A 73 5.42 2.05 -12.51
CA LEU A 73 4.41 2.60 -13.41
C LEU A 73 5.07 3.21 -14.65
N ARG A 74 4.79 2.62 -15.81
CA ARG A 74 5.32 2.99 -17.12
C ARG A 74 4.60 4.19 -17.71
N THR A 75 5.25 5.35 -17.72
CA THR A 75 4.70 6.61 -18.28
C THR A 75 4.46 6.54 -19.79
N ASP A 76 5.22 5.72 -20.51
CA ASP A 76 5.07 5.48 -21.95
C ASP A 76 3.75 4.81 -22.33
N LYS A 77 3.05 4.19 -21.37
CA LYS A 77 1.71 3.62 -21.58
C LYS A 77 0.58 4.66 -21.42
N MET A 78 0.91 5.90 -21.09
CA MET A 78 -0.04 6.98 -20.79
C MET A 78 -0.07 8.06 -21.87
N GLN A 79 0.34 7.73 -23.10
CA GLN A 79 0.38 8.66 -24.23
C GLN A 79 -0.99 9.31 -24.48
N GLY A 80 -0.98 10.60 -24.81
CA GLY A 80 -2.20 11.39 -25.05
C GLY A 80 -2.82 12.00 -23.79
N PHE A 81 -2.31 11.69 -22.60
CA PHE A 81 -2.73 12.30 -21.33
C PHE A 81 -1.56 12.95 -20.60
N THR A 82 -1.83 14.05 -19.89
CA THR A 82 -0.86 14.61 -18.94
C THR A 82 -0.92 13.79 -17.65
N ALA A 83 -0.04 12.80 -17.50
CA ALA A 83 0.07 12.01 -16.28
C ALA A 83 1.00 12.65 -15.25
N ARG A 84 0.64 12.59 -13.97
CA ARG A 84 1.54 12.92 -12.85
C ARG A 84 1.71 11.68 -11.98
N ILE A 85 2.96 11.29 -11.75
CA ILE A 85 3.29 10.19 -10.84
C ILE A 85 3.82 10.78 -9.54
N ALA A 86 3.27 10.32 -8.42
CA ALA A 86 3.75 10.59 -7.08
C ALA A 86 4.19 9.28 -6.43
N TYR A 87 5.40 9.27 -5.87
CA TYR A 87 5.95 8.16 -5.12
C TYR A 87 6.01 8.51 -3.64
N ARG A 88 5.76 7.52 -2.78
CA ARG A 88 5.85 7.67 -1.34
C ARG A 88 6.17 6.33 -0.67
N CYS A 89 7.14 6.34 0.24
CA CYS A 89 7.38 5.21 1.13
C CYS A 89 6.35 5.19 2.27
N VAL A 90 5.74 4.04 2.53
CA VAL A 90 4.71 3.84 3.56
C VAL A 90 4.94 2.54 4.32
N THR A 91 4.42 2.46 5.54
CA THR A 91 4.38 1.22 6.32
C THR A 91 2.96 0.66 6.36
N SER A 92 2.81 -0.66 6.33
CA SER A 92 1.51 -1.30 6.47
C SER A 92 1.62 -2.69 7.06
N GLU A 93 0.63 -3.07 7.86
CA GLU A 93 0.42 -4.45 8.33
C GLU A 93 -0.56 -5.22 7.42
N LEU A 94 -1.12 -4.54 6.40
CA LEU A 94 -2.09 -5.14 5.50
C LEU A 94 -1.44 -6.19 4.59
N GLY A 95 -2.16 -7.28 4.32
CA GLY A 95 -1.83 -8.21 3.26
C GLY A 95 -2.13 -7.55 1.91
N ILE A 96 -1.08 -7.22 1.14
CA ILE A 96 -1.21 -6.63 -0.19
C ILE A 96 -0.66 -7.62 -1.21
N ASP A 97 -1.48 -8.01 -2.18
CA ASP A 97 -1.06 -8.89 -3.27
C ASP A 97 0.14 -8.30 -4.02
N SER A 98 1.01 -9.15 -4.58
CA SER A 98 2.08 -8.69 -5.46
C SER A 98 1.52 -7.97 -6.69
N TRP A 99 2.27 -6.97 -7.18
CA TRP A 99 1.89 -6.26 -8.39
C TRP A 99 2.23 -7.06 -9.64
N HIS A 100 1.30 -7.04 -10.61
CA HIS A 100 1.48 -7.64 -11.94
C HIS A 100 1.03 -6.66 -13.02
N ASP A 101 1.91 -6.34 -13.96
CA ASP A 101 1.70 -5.33 -15.01
C ASP A 101 0.52 -5.61 -15.95
N SER A 102 0.23 -6.89 -16.17
CA SER A 102 -0.85 -7.38 -17.04
C SER A 102 -2.25 -7.29 -16.42
N MET A 103 -2.36 -7.01 -15.12
CA MET A 103 -3.64 -7.01 -14.41
C MET A 103 -4.36 -5.67 -14.51
N HIS A 104 -5.69 -5.72 -14.67
CA HIS A 104 -6.54 -4.53 -14.69
C HIS A 104 -6.65 -3.88 -13.31
N TYR A 105 -6.68 -2.55 -13.29
CA TYR A 105 -6.86 -1.75 -12.08
C TYR A 105 -8.32 -1.74 -11.67
N ASP A 106 -8.81 -2.81 -11.05
CA ASP A 106 -10.25 -3.03 -10.80
C ASP A 106 -10.70 -2.66 -9.38
N PHE A 107 -9.79 -2.62 -8.41
CA PHE A 107 -10.13 -2.39 -7.01
C PHE A 107 -10.09 -0.90 -6.67
N ALA A 108 -11.21 -0.32 -6.24
CA ALA A 108 -11.25 1.07 -5.80
C ALA A 108 -11.00 1.20 -4.30
N TYR A 109 -10.11 2.11 -3.91
CA TYR A 109 -9.69 2.31 -2.54
C TYR A 109 -9.68 3.79 -2.13
N LEU A 110 -10.11 4.06 -0.91
CA LEU A 110 -9.74 5.27 -0.17
C LEU A 110 -8.43 4.99 0.55
N ILE A 111 -7.38 5.70 0.15
CA ILE A 111 -6.04 5.56 0.71
C ILE A 111 -5.78 6.74 1.64
N SER A 112 -5.43 6.42 2.88
CA SER A 112 -4.99 7.38 3.86
C SER A 112 -3.56 7.08 4.26
N VAL A 113 -2.73 8.11 4.37
CA VAL A 113 -1.39 7.97 4.93
C VAL A 113 -1.25 8.99 6.04
N GLU A 114 -0.82 8.52 7.21
CA GLU A 114 -0.60 9.35 8.39
C GLU A 114 0.80 9.99 8.36
N GLN A 115 0.95 11.15 8.97
CA GLN A 115 2.21 11.87 9.14
C GLN A 115 2.42 12.09 10.64
N PRO A 116 3.65 11.90 11.16
CA PRO A 116 4.89 11.59 10.43
C PRO A 116 5.15 10.09 10.21
N SER A 117 4.34 9.20 10.77
CA SER A 117 4.58 7.74 10.77
C SER A 117 4.64 7.10 9.39
N SER A 118 4.04 7.72 8.37
CA SER A 118 3.84 7.12 7.04
C SER A 118 3.03 5.82 7.07
N ALA A 119 2.23 5.62 8.12
CA ALA A 119 1.34 4.48 8.24
C ALA A 119 0.23 4.55 7.18
N LEU A 120 0.09 3.48 6.41
CA LEU A 120 -0.91 3.29 5.37
C LEU A 120 -2.19 2.69 5.96
N GLN A 121 -3.30 3.34 5.70
CA GLN A 121 -4.65 2.81 5.92
C GLN A 121 -5.40 2.78 4.59
N VAL A 122 -6.16 1.72 4.37
CA VAL A 122 -6.92 1.53 3.15
C VAL A 122 -8.34 1.10 3.47
N HIS A 123 -9.31 1.71 2.81
CA HIS A 123 -10.70 1.27 2.83
C HIS A 123 -11.17 0.96 1.41
N LYS A 124 -11.80 -0.19 1.23
CA LYS A 124 -12.40 -0.58 -0.06
C LYS A 124 -13.64 0.26 -0.33
N ALA A 125 -13.76 0.71 -1.57
CA ALA A 125 -14.94 1.37 -2.09
C ALA A 125 -15.56 0.53 -3.21
N ALA A 126 -16.86 0.69 -3.45
CA ALA A 126 -17.55 0.01 -4.54
C ALA A 126 -17.09 0.51 -5.92
N SER A 127 -16.67 1.77 -6.02
CA SER A 127 -16.14 2.39 -7.23
C SER A 127 -15.32 3.63 -6.89
N LEU A 128 -14.58 4.15 -7.86
CA LEU A 128 -13.81 5.39 -7.68
C LEU A 128 -14.74 6.60 -7.44
N ALA A 129 -15.90 6.62 -8.07
CA ALA A 129 -16.92 7.66 -7.86
C ALA A 129 -17.49 7.61 -6.44
N ALA A 130 -17.82 6.41 -5.95
CA ALA A 130 -18.29 6.23 -4.57
C ALA A 130 -17.22 6.66 -3.54
N CYS A 131 -15.95 6.30 -3.79
CA CYS A 131 -14.84 6.77 -2.96
C CYS A 131 -14.74 8.30 -2.95
N SER A 132 -14.81 8.93 -4.13
CA SER A 132 -14.70 10.39 -4.25
C SER A 132 -15.84 11.11 -3.53
N ALA A 133 -17.08 10.59 -3.64
CA ALA A 133 -18.23 11.12 -2.91
C ALA A 133 -18.05 10.97 -1.39
N GLN A 134 -17.56 9.81 -0.93
CA GLN A 134 -17.25 9.57 0.48
C GLN A 134 -16.16 10.53 1.00
N LEU A 135 -15.07 10.72 0.24
CA LEU A 135 -13.96 11.60 0.62
C LEU A 135 -14.41 13.07 0.68
N ALA A 136 -15.22 13.52 -0.27
CA ALA A 136 -15.74 14.89 -0.30
C ALA A 136 -16.63 15.24 0.91
N GLY A 137 -17.29 14.24 1.50
CA GLY A 137 -18.10 14.39 2.71
C GLY A 137 -17.31 14.37 4.03
N GLN A 138 -15.99 14.12 4.00
CA GLN A 138 -15.17 14.04 5.20
C GLN A 138 -14.41 15.35 5.45
N PRO A 139 -14.30 15.79 6.72
CA PRO A 139 -13.41 16.88 7.05
C PRO A 139 -11.95 16.47 6.79
N ALA A 140 -11.14 17.44 6.38
CA ALA A 140 -9.70 17.25 6.34
C ALA A 140 -9.19 16.97 7.77
N VAL A 141 -8.30 15.98 7.89
CA VAL A 141 -7.66 15.63 9.16
C VAL A 141 -6.20 16.05 9.10
N GLN A 142 -5.79 16.86 10.06
CA GLN A 142 -4.42 17.35 10.13
C GLN A 142 -3.44 16.18 10.22
N GLY A 143 -2.37 16.22 9.42
CA GLY A 143 -1.36 15.16 9.39
C GLY A 143 -1.82 13.88 8.71
N VAL A 144 -2.95 13.88 7.97
CA VAL A 144 -3.38 12.72 7.19
C VAL A 144 -3.66 13.15 5.75
N SER A 145 -2.92 12.57 4.81
CA SER A 145 -3.19 12.71 3.39
C SER A 145 -4.18 11.65 2.95
N ARG A 146 -5.26 12.03 2.26
CA ARG A 146 -6.29 11.12 1.76
C ARG A 146 -6.53 11.31 0.27
N HIS A 147 -6.69 10.21 -0.47
CA HIS A 147 -7.07 10.25 -1.88
C HIS A 147 -7.75 8.94 -2.29
N CYS A 148 -8.46 9.00 -3.41
CA CYS A 148 -9.10 7.84 -4.02
C CYS A 148 -8.32 7.39 -5.25
N ALA A 149 -8.10 6.09 -5.39
CA ALA A 149 -7.44 5.51 -6.55
C ALA A 149 -7.93 4.09 -6.82
N LYS A 150 -7.74 3.61 -8.06
CA LYS A 150 -7.87 2.19 -8.38
C LYS A 150 -6.53 1.49 -8.23
N SER A 151 -6.54 0.22 -7.84
CA SER A 151 -5.37 -0.66 -7.83
C SER A 151 -5.71 -1.97 -8.56
N ASN A 152 -4.69 -2.66 -9.06
CA ASN A 152 -4.79 -4.03 -9.54
C ASN A 152 -4.39 -5.04 -8.46
N GLN A 153 -3.97 -4.57 -7.28
CA GLN A 153 -3.63 -5.40 -6.12
C GLN A 153 -4.85 -5.48 -5.20
N ARG A 154 -5.17 -6.69 -4.73
CA ARG A 154 -6.10 -6.87 -3.62
C ARG A 154 -5.38 -6.54 -2.31
N ILE A 155 -6.14 -5.97 -1.39
CA ILE A 155 -5.69 -5.62 -0.05
C ILE A 155 -6.66 -6.29 0.92
N ASP A 156 -6.10 -7.09 1.83
CA ASP A 156 -6.82 -7.78 2.88
C ASP A 156 -7.12 -6.78 4.01
N ILE A 157 -8.38 -6.33 4.06
CA ILE A 157 -8.91 -5.33 5.00
C ILE A 157 -10.14 -5.84 5.75
#